data_AF-A0A932BHX7-F1
#
_entry.id   AF-A0A932BHX7-F1
#
_cell.length_a   1.000
_cell.length_b   1.000
_cell.length_c   1.000
_cell.angle_alpha   90.00
_cell.angle_beta   90.00
_cell.angle_gamma   90.00
#
_symmetry.space_group_name_H-M   'P 1'
#
loop_
_entity.id
_entity.type
_entity.pdbx_description
1 polymer ?
#
loop_
_entity_poly.entity_id
_entity_poly.type
_entity_poly.pdbx_seq_one_letter_code
_entity_poly.pdbx_strand_id
1 'polypeptide(L)'
;MKCSAAVAGALLAAAANAHDLITADSAQRYLEEARKWQALAASSAPATERAEAQYRIGAMLDEVRELLNRDLAAHGNVQGLPSNYLLAELRRHGAPLAWSETRRRFTTNTQYFEQALSLAPRGPRATDAGVRLLQGRFYDSFETDPLAADEPWPRLAEQIVLAEDLAARDLQGNAREEVQFIGAILHARASLRAPDATSRRSHGRKAREAIATFETRYPDSLRSAVMPILRDALGKN
;
A
#
# COMPACT_ATOMS: atom_id res chain seq x y z
N MET A 1 51.14 -17.73 -35.70
CA MET A 1 49.85 -17.13 -36.10
C MET A 1 48.82 -17.42 -35.01
N LYS A 2 48.22 -16.35 -34.46
CA LYS A 2 46.85 -16.20 -33.91
C LYS A 2 46.36 -17.19 -32.82
N CYS A 3 45.76 -16.82 -31.70
CA CYS A 3 45.39 -15.54 -31.08
C CYS A 3 45.11 -15.85 -29.61
N SER A 4 45.64 -15.06 -28.70
CA SER A 4 45.20 -14.98 -27.31
C SER A 4 43.83 -14.28 -27.24
N ALA A 5 42.91 -14.78 -26.42
CA ALA A 5 41.76 -14.00 -25.95
C ALA A 5 41.65 -14.18 -24.44
N ALA A 6 42.07 -13.14 -23.71
CA ALA A 6 41.91 -13.02 -22.28
C ALA A 6 40.42 -12.78 -21.97
N VAL A 7 39.83 -13.66 -21.16
CA VAL A 7 38.50 -13.44 -20.58
C VAL A 7 38.68 -12.49 -19.41
N ALA A 8 38.48 -11.20 -19.66
CA ALA A 8 38.40 -10.19 -18.63
C ALA A 8 37.10 -10.41 -17.82
N GLY A 9 37.26 -10.84 -16.57
CA GLY A 9 36.19 -10.87 -15.59
C GLY A 9 35.73 -9.44 -15.28
N ALA A 10 34.64 -9.02 -15.90
CA ALA A 10 33.92 -7.83 -15.49
C ALA A 10 33.10 -8.19 -14.24
N LEU A 11 33.66 -7.88 -13.07
CA LEU A 11 32.90 -7.69 -11.84
C LEU A 11 31.85 -6.61 -12.10
N LEU A 12 30.63 -7.04 -12.37
CA LEU A 12 29.44 -6.21 -12.26
C LEU A 12 29.24 -5.92 -10.76
N ALA A 13 29.97 -4.92 -10.27
CA ALA A 13 29.57 -4.21 -9.07
C ALA A 13 28.25 -3.50 -9.41
N ALA A 14 27.14 -4.17 -9.13
CA ALA A 14 25.85 -3.51 -9.06
C ALA A 14 26.02 -2.35 -8.07
N ALA A 15 25.82 -1.12 -8.55
CA ALA A 15 25.65 0.03 -7.68
C ALA A 15 24.39 -0.23 -6.85
N ALA A 16 24.55 -0.83 -5.68
CA ALA A 16 23.56 -0.74 -4.62
C ALA A 16 23.40 0.75 -4.33
N ASN A 17 22.28 1.32 -4.74
CA ASN A 17 22.01 2.74 -4.55
C ASN A 17 22.10 3.02 -3.05
N ALA A 18 22.99 3.95 -2.66
CA ALA A 18 23.09 4.43 -1.29
C ALA A 18 21.80 5.12 -0.77
N HIS A 19 20.74 5.14 -1.58
CA HIS A 19 19.39 5.63 -1.25
C HIS A 19 18.50 4.54 -0.60
N ASP A 20 18.96 3.30 -0.52
CA ASP A 20 18.16 2.19 0.06
C ASP A 20 18.27 2.08 1.58
N LEU A 21 19.01 2.96 2.24
CA LEU A 21 19.22 2.96 3.68
C LEU A 21 18.88 4.33 4.28
N ILE A 22 18.30 4.31 5.49
CA ILE A 22 18.06 5.52 6.27
C ILE A 22 19.40 6.04 6.81
N THR A 23 19.85 7.16 6.25
CA THR A 23 21.01 7.92 6.71
C THR A 23 20.62 8.93 7.79
N ALA A 24 21.61 9.47 8.51
CA ALA A 24 21.38 10.55 9.49
C ALA A 24 20.67 11.76 8.86
N ASP A 25 21.08 12.16 7.64
CA ASP A 25 20.48 13.28 6.92
C ASP A 25 19.02 13.01 6.53
N SER A 26 18.73 11.79 6.06
CA SER A 26 17.34 11.40 5.73
C SER A 26 16.47 11.33 6.99
N ALA A 27 16.99 10.79 8.10
CA ALA A 27 16.30 10.73 9.37
C ALA A 27 15.95 12.13 9.87
N GLN A 28 16.92 13.06 9.86
CA GLN A 28 16.67 14.45 10.26
C GLN A 28 15.59 15.12 9.41
N ARG A 29 15.62 14.91 8.08
CA ARG A 29 14.60 15.45 7.17
C ARG A 29 13.20 14.93 7.49
N TYR A 30 13.04 13.62 7.69
CA TYR A 30 11.74 13.05 8.08
C TYR A 30 11.25 13.61 9.41
N LEU A 31 12.13 13.86 10.39
CA LEU A 31 11.74 14.46 11.67
C LEU A 31 11.32 15.92 11.54
N GLU A 32 11.94 16.69 10.66
CA GLU A 32 11.53 18.06 10.35
C GLU A 32 10.16 18.09 9.67
N GLU A 33 9.95 17.21 8.69
CA GLU A 33 8.65 17.05 8.03
C GLU A 33 7.55 16.61 9.01
N ALA A 34 7.83 15.60 9.84
CA ALA A 34 6.91 15.13 10.86
C ALA A 34 6.46 16.27 11.78
N ARG A 35 7.40 17.05 12.32
CA ARG A 35 7.10 18.19 13.19
C ARG A 35 6.27 19.26 12.47
N LYS A 36 6.66 19.64 11.26
CA LYS A 36 5.95 20.64 10.46
C LYS A 36 4.50 20.23 10.22
N TRP A 37 4.28 19.01 9.73
CA TRP A 37 2.94 18.58 9.36
C TRP A 37 2.08 18.25 10.58
N GLN A 38 2.66 17.72 11.67
CA GLN A 38 1.94 17.54 12.93
C GLN A 38 1.45 18.87 13.51
N ALA A 39 2.30 19.90 13.49
CA ALA A 39 1.91 21.24 13.94
C ALA A 39 0.75 21.80 13.11
N LEU A 40 0.79 21.66 11.76
CA LEU A 40 -0.29 22.11 10.90
C LEU A 40 -1.58 21.31 11.12
N ALA A 41 -1.48 19.98 11.22
CA ALA A 41 -2.63 19.08 11.45
C ALA A 41 -3.37 19.39 12.76
N ALA A 42 -2.64 19.76 13.81
CA ALA A 42 -3.18 20.11 15.13
C ALA A 42 -3.61 21.59 15.27
N SER A 43 -3.35 22.43 14.26
CA SER A 43 -3.66 23.86 14.32
C SER A 43 -5.15 24.17 14.07
N SER A 44 -5.50 25.46 14.11
CA SER A 44 -6.79 25.98 13.69
C SER A 44 -6.87 26.31 12.18
N ALA A 45 -5.90 25.87 11.38
CA ALA A 45 -5.88 26.09 9.93
C ALA A 45 -7.14 25.52 9.24
N PRO A 46 -7.46 26.02 8.02
CA PRO A 46 -8.57 25.50 7.22
C PRO A 46 -8.53 23.97 7.09
N ALA A 47 -9.72 23.34 7.04
CA ALA A 47 -9.84 21.88 6.97
C ALA A 47 -9.07 21.27 5.79
N THR A 48 -9.00 21.97 4.66
CA THR A 48 -8.23 21.55 3.48
C THR A 48 -6.72 21.53 3.71
N GLU A 49 -6.18 22.50 4.46
CA GLU A 49 -4.76 22.54 4.83
C GLU A 49 -4.42 21.47 5.85
N ARG A 50 -5.30 21.26 6.84
CA ARG A 50 -5.18 20.15 7.78
C ARG A 50 -5.27 18.80 7.08
N ALA A 51 -6.13 18.65 6.08
CA ALA A 51 -6.20 17.45 5.26
C ALA A 51 -4.91 17.18 4.48
N GLU A 52 -4.29 18.20 3.87
CA GLU A 52 -2.96 18.08 3.24
C GLU A 52 -1.93 17.63 4.28
N ALA A 53 -1.92 18.23 5.48
CA ALA A 53 -1.00 17.85 6.54
C ALA A 53 -1.15 16.38 6.94
N GLN A 54 -2.38 15.92 7.17
CA GLN A 54 -2.69 14.51 7.47
C GLN A 54 -2.20 13.59 6.36
N TYR A 55 -2.52 13.92 5.10
CA TYR A 55 -2.03 13.17 3.95
C TYR A 55 -0.50 13.09 3.89
N ARG A 56 0.20 14.21 4.13
CA ARG A 56 1.67 14.27 4.10
C ARG A 56 2.31 13.44 5.21
N ILE A 57 1.74 13.44 6.41
CA ILE A 57 2.22 12.56 7.49
C ILE A 57 2.06 11.10 7.08
N GLY A 58 0.89 10.71 6.58
CA GLY A 58 0.63 9.33 6.12
C GLY A 58 1.60 8.90 5.02
N ALA A 59 1.79 9.73 3.98
CA ALA A 59 2.68 9.43 2.86
C ALA A 59 4.16 9.32 3.29
N MET A 60 4.62 10.21 4.16
CA MET A 60 5.97 10.16 4.74
C MET A 60 6.19 8.86 5.55
N LEU A 61 5.21 8.49 6.38
CA LEU A 61 5.31 7.26 7.19
C LEU A 61 5.26 6.00 6.34
N ASP A 62 4.50 5.99 5.23
CA ASP A 62 4.52 4.89 4.26
C ASP A 62 5.90 4.73 3.61
N GLU A 63 6.58 5.82 3.27
CA GLU A 63 7.93 5.78 2.69
C GLU A 63 8.96 5.24 3.69
N VAL A 64 8.95 5.75 4.93
CA VAL A 64 9.83 5.25 6.00
C VAL A 64 9.55 3.77 6.27
N ARG A 65 8.27 3.38 6.31
CA ARG A 65 7.85 1.99 6.46
C ARG A 65 8.43 1.09 5.37
N GLU A 66 8.37 1.51 4.11
CA GLU A 66 8.88 0.73 2.98
C GLU A 66 10.39 0.53 3.05
N LEU A 67 11.15 1.56 3.44
CA LEU A 67 12.58 1.47 3.69
C LEU A 67 12.89 0.47 4.82
N LEU A 68 12.22 0.60 5.95
CA LEU A 68 12.45 -0.25 7.12
C LEU A 68 11.99 -1.70 6.90
N ASN A 69 10.90 -1.93 6.17
CA ASN A 69 10.46 -3.28 5.84
C ASN A 69 11.41 -3.97 4.85
N ARG A 70 12.04 -3.24 3.94
CA ARG A 70 13.10 -3.78 3.08
C ARG A 70 14.33 -4.17 3.90
N ASP A 71 14.75 -3.31 4.83
CA ASP A 71 15.84 -3.59 5.77
C ASP A 71 15.55 -4.84 6.62
N LEU A 72 14.34 -4.93 7.19
CA LEU A 72 13.87 -6.10 7.92
C LEU A 72 13.87 -7.37 7.08
N ALA A 73 13.43 -7.30 5.81
CA ALA A 73 13.43 -8.46 4.92
C ALA A 73 14.86 -8.91 4.56
N ALA A 74 15.81 -7.97 4.42
CA ALA A 74 17.20 -8.27 4.09
C ALA A 74 18.02 -8.78 5.29
N HIS A 75 17.76 -8.26 6.50
CA HIS A 75 18.63 -8.46 7.66
C HIS A 75 17.95 -9.12 8.87
N GLY A 76 16.62 -9.28 8.86
CA GLY A 76 15.83 -9.87 9.95
C GLY A 76 15.57 -8.92 11.13
N ASN A 77 16.18 -7.75 11.16
CA ASN A 77 15.96 -6.68 12.14
C ASN A 77 16.19 -5.31 11.51
N VAL A 78 15.68 -4.24 12.14
CA VAL A 78 16.02 -2.86 11.76
C VAL A 78 17.46 -2.57 12.20
N GLN A 79 18.32 -2.26 11.24
CA GLN A 79 19.73 -1.97 11.48
C GLN A 79 20.04 -0.47 11.39
N GLY A 80 21.10 -0.08 12.09
CA GLY A 80 21.64 1.27 12.05
C GLY A 80 21.10 2.19 13.14
N LEU A 81 22.02 2.97 13.72
CA LEU A 81 21.69 4.02 14.68
C LEU A 81 20.68 5.05 14.13
N PRO A 82 20.78 5.53 12.86
CA PRO A 82 19.83 6.49 12.31
C PRO A 82 18.40 5.96 12.24
N SER A 83 18.20 4.71 11.81
CA SER A 83 16.87 4.07 11.73
C SER A 83 16.20 3.96 13.11
N ASN A 84 16.96 3.50 14.11
CA ASN A 84 16.47 3.37 15.48
C ASN A 84 16.19 4.73 16.12
N TYR A 85 17.04 5.72 15.88
CA TYR A 85 16.82 7.11 16.30
C TYR A 85 15.55 7.69 15.67
N LEU A 86 15.38 7.53 14.35
CA LEU A 86 14.19 7.98 13.63
C LEU A 86 12.91 7.37 14.20
N LEU A 87 12.90 6.05 14.45
CA LEU A 87 11.75 5.34 15.04
C LEU A 87 11.35 5.91 16.40
N ALA A 88 12.34 6.13 17.27
CA ALA A 88 12.11 6.68 18.61
C ALA A 88 11.57 8.12 18.54
N GLU A 89 12.16 8.96 17.69
CA GLU A 89 11.82 10.36 17.57
C GLU A 89 10.48 10.60 16.85
N LEU A 90 10.14 9.81 15.83
CA LEU A 90 8.82 9.85 15.19
C LEU A 90 7.72 9.55 16.21
N ARG A 91 7.92 8.55 17.08
CA ARG A 91 6.99 8.26 18.18
C ARG A 91 6.89 9.44 19.14
N ARG A 92 8.02 10.03 19.55
CA ARG A 92 8.06 11.20 20.45
C ARG A 92 7.33 12.41 19.87
N HIS A 93 7.36 12.58 18.55
CA HIS A 93 6.69 13.64 17.83
C HIS A 93 5.24 13.34 17.41
N GLY A 94 4.64 12.26 17.93
CA GLY A 94 3.23 11.94 17.67
C GLY A 94 2.95 11.35 16.29
N ALA A 95 3.98 10.90 15.57
CA ALA A 95 3.91 10.26 14.26
C ALA A 95 4.49 8.83 14.28
N PRO A 96 4.09 7.94 15.21
CA PRO A 96 4.69 6.61 15.30
C PRO A 96 4.37 5.76 14.06
N LEU A 97 5.32 4.93 13.62
CA LEU A 97 5.02 3.82 12.71
C LEU A 97 4.20 2.74 13.41
N ALA A 98 3.23 2.14 12.71
CA ALA A 98 2.47 1.00 13.21
C ALA A 98 3.23 -0.32 13.01
N TRP A 99 3.46 -1.05 14.09
CA TRP A 99 4.07 -2.38 14.07
C TRP A 99 3.01 -3.47 14.22
N SER A 100 3.09 -4.51 13.39
CA SER A 100 2.29 -5.72 13.56
C SER A 100 3.17 -6.84 14.11
N GLU A 101 2.86 -7.29 15.33
CA GLU A 101 3.59 -8.39 15.96
C GLU A 101 3.35 -9.71 15.22
N THR A 102 2.11 -9.96 14.79
CA THR A 102 1.74 -11.17 14.03
C THR A 102 2.50 -11.24 12.70
N ARG A 103 2.60 -10.11 11.98
CA ARG A 103 3.26 -10.02 10.66
C ARG A 103 4.75 -9.79 10.75
N ARG A 104 5.26 -9.43 11.93
CA ARG A 104 6.64 -9.01 12.19
C ARG A 104 7.16 -7.96 11.18
N ARG A 105 6.30 -7.00 10.83
CA ARG A 105 6.62 -5.89 9.91
C ARG A 105 5.86 -4.63 10.29
N PHE A 106 6.31 -3.50 9.76
CA PHE A 106 5.57 -2.25 9.85
C PHE A 106 4.39 -2.24 8.85
N THR A 107 3.24 -1.72 9.30
CA THR A 107 1.98 -1.65 8.54
C THR A 107 1.64 -0.21 8.16
N THR A 108 0.75 0.00 7.20
CA THR A 108 0.30 1.34 6.79
C THR A 108 -0.45 2.01 7.94
N ASN A 109 -0.12 3.27 8.20
CA ASN A 109 -0.86 4.11 9.15
C ASN A 109 -2.12 4.71 8.50
N THR A 110 -3.11 3.85 8.25
CA THR A 110 -4.36 4.18 7.55
C THR A 110 -5.11 5.38 8.14
N GLN A 111 -5.00 5.59 9.45
CA GLN A 111 -5.65 6.70 10.17
C GLN A 111 -5.37 8.08 9.57
N TYR A 112 -4.16 8.32 9.03
CA TYR A 112 -3.80 9.61 8.45
C TYR A 112 -4.55 9.88 7.14
N PHE A 113 -4.72 8.86 6.31
CA PHE A 113 -5.50 8.96 5.08
C PHE A 113 -7.00 9.05 5.36
N GLU A 114 -7.50 8.32 6.37
CA GLU A 114 -8.88 8.42 6.85
C GLU A 114 -9.21 9.84 7.34
N GLN A 115 -8.32 10.44 8.13
CA GLN A 115 -8.49 11.81 8.62
C GLN A 115 -8.41 12.84 7.49
N ALA A 116 -7.49 12.66 6.53
CA ALA A 116 -7.42 13.53 5.34
C ALA A 116 -8.72 13.49 4.53
N LEU A 117 -9.28 12.29 4.29
CA LEU A 117 -10.55 12.10 3.60
C LEU A 117 -11.75 12.65 4.38
N SER A 118 -11.73 12.53 5.71
CA SER A 118 -12.78 13.10 6.56
C SER A 118 -12.80 14.63 6.52
N LEU A 119 -11.62 15.26 6.54
CA LEU A 119 -11.48 16.72 6.53
C LEU A 119 -11.77 17.34 5.15
N ALA A 120 -11.34 16.68 4.08
CA ALA A 120 -11.50 17.17 2.71
C ALA A 120 -11.82 16.03 1.73
N PRO A 121 -13.05 15.47 1.75
CA PRO A 121 -13.42 14.28 0.95
C PRO A 121 -13.37 14.52 -0.57
N ARG A 122 -13.36 15.78 -0.99
CA ARG A 122 -13.21 16.22 -2.39
C ARG A 122 -12.01 17.15 -2.58
N GLY A 123 -11.08 17.14 -1.64
CA GLY A 123 -9.87 17.96 -1.70
C GLY A 123 -8.87 17.45 -2.73
N PRO A 124 -7.81 18.23 -3.02
CA PRO A 124 -6.80 17.88 -4.03
C PRO A 124 -6.10 16.53 -3.79
N ARG A 125 -6.02 16.08 -2.53
CA ARG A 125 -5.43 14.79 -2.13
C ARG A 125 -6.42 13.67 -1.95
N ALA A 126 -7.73 13.91 -2.09
CA ALA A 126 -8.74 12.91 -1.77
C ALA A 126 -8.56 11.62 -2.57
N THR A 127 -8.27 11.74 -3.87
CA THR A 127 -8.04 10.55 -4.71
C THR A 127 -6.79 9.77 -4.27
N ASP A 128 -5.65 10.44 -4.08
CA ASP A 128 -4.41 9.76 -3.69
C ASP A 128 -4.50 9.17 -2.27
N ALA A 129 -5.10 9.90 -1.32
CA ALA A 129 -5.39 9.39 0.03
C ALA A 129 -6.29 8.15 -0.01
N GLY A 130 -7.31 8.15 -0.88
CA GLY A 130 -8.17 6.99 -1.09
C GLY A 130 -7.41 5.78 -1.63
N VAL A 131 -6.55 5.97 -2.64
CA VAL A 131 -5.72 4.89 -3.19
C VAL A 131 -4.79 4.32 -2.13
N ARG A 132 -4.07 5.16 -1.38
CA ARG A 132 -3.17 4.72 -0.30
C ARG A 132 -3.91 4.02 0.84
N LEU A 133 -5.09 4.52 1.20
CA LEU A 133 -5.97 3.86 2.18
C LEU A 133 -6.40 2.47 1.71
N LEU A 134 -6.81 2.35 0.45
CA LEU A 134 -7.19 1.07 -0.14
C LEU A 134 -6.02 0.08 -0.14
N GLN A 135 -4.85 0.51 -0.62
CA GLN A 135 -3.63 -0.31 -0.64
C GLN A 135 -3.23 -0.76 0.76
N GLY A 136 -3.17 0.15 1.73
CA GLY A 136 -2.80 -0.16 3.11
C GLY A 136 -3.74 -1.17 3.74
N ARG A 137 -5.06 -0.93 3.64
CA ARG A 137 -6.07 -1.87 4.16
C ARG A 137 -5.98 -3.23 3.46
N PHE A 138 -5.75 -3.25 2.16
CA PHE A 138 -5.66 -4.48 1.38
C PHE A 138 -4.41 -5.29 1.72
N TYR A 139 -3.21 -4.74 1.56
CA TYR A 139 -1.96 -5.50 1.74
C TYR A 139 -1.63 -5.83 3.20
N ASP A 140 -2.25 -5.16 4.16
CA ASP A 140 -2.10 -5.51 5.57
C ASP A 140 -3.23 -6.43 6.09
N SER A 141 -4.16 -6.86 5.22
CA SER A 141 -5.27 -7.74 5.59
C SER A 141 -4.99 -9.24 5.49
N PHE A 142 -3.88 -9.65 4.87
CA PHE A 142 -3.52 -11.06 4.67
C PHE A 142 -2.00 -11.27 4.79
N GLU A 143 -1.58 -12.51 5.08
CA GLU A 143 -0.16 -12.90 5.10
C GLU A 143 0.33 -13.36 3.72
N THR A 144 -0.35 -14.35 3.14
CA THR A 144 0.13 -15.05 1.95
C THR A 144 -0.98 -15.24 0.93
N ASP A 145 -2.15 -15.70 1.37
CA ASP A 145 -3.29 -15.90 0.48
C ASP A 145 -4.16 -14.62 0.45
N PRO A 146 -4.23 -13.92 -0.69
CA PRO A 146 -5.06 -12.73 -0.82
C PRO A 146 -6.56 -13.01 -0.75
N LEU A 147 -7.03 -14.27 -0.73
CA LEU A 147 -8.43 -14.62 -0.46
C LEU A 147 -8.71 -14.90 1.02
N ALA A 148 -7.69 -15.29 1.79
CA ALA A 148 -7.78 -15.62 3.21
C ALA A 148 -7.37 -14.41 4.07
N ALA A 149 -8.25 -13.42 4.11
CA ALA A 149 -7.99 -12.16 4.82
C ALA A 149 -8.75 -12.06 6.14
N ASP A 150 -8.12 -11.50 7.17
CA ASP A 150 -8.58 -11.57 8.56
C ASP A 150 -9.68 -10.56 8.90
N GLU A 151 -10.03 -9.64 7.99
CA GLU A 151 -10.96 -8.55 8.27
C GLU A 151 -12.42 -9.02 8.39
N PRO A 152 -13.21 -8.46 9.32
CA PRO A 152 -14.63 -8.80 9.42
C PRO A 152 -15.44 -8.24 8.23
N TRP A 153 -16.61 -8.83 7.95
CA TRP A 153 -17.45 -8.46 6.81
C TRP A 153 -17.71 -6.95 6.64
N PRO A 154 -18.05 -6.17 7.69
CA PRO A 154 -18.26 -4.72 7.54
C PRO A 154 -17.03 -3.99 6.98
N ARG A 155 -15.82 -4.40 7.39
CA ARG A 155 -14.57 -3.82 6.88
C ARG A 155 -14.29 -4.20 5.42
N LEU A 156 -14.62 -5.42 5.03
CA LEU A 156 -14.55 -5.83 3.62
C LEU A 156 -15.54 -5.02 2.76
N ALA A 157 -16.77 -4.83 3.23
CA ALA A 157 -17.77 -4.04 2.53
C ALA A 157 -17.35 -2.57 2.35
N GLU A 158 -16.77 -1.95 3.40
CA GLU A 158 -16.18 -0.60 3.30
C GLU A 158 -15.08 -0.51 2.24
N GLN A 159 -14.20 -1.50 2.17
CA GLN A 159 -13.12 -1.54 1.18
C GLN A 159 -13.64 -1.70 -0.25
N ILE A 160 -14.70 -2.51 -0.45
CA ILE A 160 -15.33 -2.67 -1.77
C ILE A 160 -15.92 -1.34 -2.25
N VAL A 161 -16.65 -0.63 -1.38
CA VAL A 161 -17.20 0.69 -1.71
C VAL A 161 -16.09 1.68 -2.08
N LEU A 162 -15.00 1.68 -1.32
CA LEU A 162 -13.84 2.53 -1.63
C LEU A 162 -13.20 2.17 -2.99
N ALA A 163 -13.02 0.88 -3.28
CA ALA A 163 -12.46 0.42 -4.54
C ALA A 163 -13.35 0.76 -5.74
N GLU A 164 -14.67 0.57 -5.61
CA GLU A 164 -15.65 0.94 -6.65
C GLU A 164 -15.67 2.45 -6.90
N ASP A 165 -15.67 3.28 -5.84
CA ASP A 165 -15.60 4.74 -5.98
C ASP A 165 -14.29 5.18 -6.67
N LEU A 166 -13.14 4.62 -6.28
CA LEU A 166 -11.86 4.92 -6.91
C LEU A 166 -11.80 4.45 -8.38
N ALA A 167 -12.38 3.29 -8.69
CA ALA A 167 -12.42 2.77 -10.06
C ALA A 167 -13.29 3.63 -10.99
N ALA A 168 -14.28 4.35 -10.45
CA ALA A 168 -15.11 5.29 -11.20
C ALA A 168 -14.40 6.64 -11.46
N ARG A 169 -13.27 6.91 -10.81
CA ARG A 169 -12.47 8.13 -11.03
C ARG A 169 -11.52 7.94 -12.22
N ASP A 170 -11.10 9.06 -12.82
CA ASP A 170 -10.11 9.04 -13.91
C ASP A 170 -8.68 8.83 -13.38
N LEU A 171 -8.42 7.66 -12.77
CA LEU A 171 -7.09 7.23 -12.39
C LEU A 171 -6.27 6.88 -13.63
N GLN A 172 -4.96 7.07 -13.61
CA GLN A 172 -4.07 6.76 -14.73
C GLN A 172 -2.93 5.84 -14.29
N GLY A 173 -2.34 5.11 -15.25
CA GLY A 173 -1.17 4.26 -15.04
C GLY A 173 -1.33 3.22 -13.93
N ASN A 174 -0.27 3.06 -13.12
CA ASN A 174 -0.20 2.05 -12.06
C ASN A 174 -1.31 2.19 -11.01
N ALA A 175 -1.80 3.41 -10.72
CA ALA A 175 -2.88 3.59 -9.74
C ALA A 175 -4.21 2.99 -10.23
N ARG A 176 -4.53 3.13 -11.52
CA ARG A 176 -5.73 2.51 -12.11
C ARG A 176 -5.61 1.00 -12.08
N GLU A 177 -4.47 0.48 -12.52
CA GLU A 177 -4.19 -0.95 -12.52
C GLU A 177 -4.34 -1.53 -11.12
N GLU A 178 -3.68 -0.93 -10.13
CA GLU A 178 -3.71 -1.38 -8.75
C GLU A 178 -5.14 -1.40 -8.16
N VAL A 179 -5.92 -0.34 -8.35
CA VAL A 179 -7.30 -0.28 -7.85
C VAL A 179 -8.16 -1.37 -8.49
N GLN A 180 -8.00 -1.63 -9.78
CA GLN A 180 -8.74 -2.69 -10.49
C GLN A 180 -8.31 -4.08 -10.02
N PHE A 181 -7.02 -4.29 -9.80
CA PHE A 181 -6.47 -5.52 -9.24
C PHE A 181 -7.05 -5.81 -7.85
N ILE A 182 -6.95 -4.84 -6.93
CA ILE A 182 -7.48 -4.95 -5.56
C ILE A 182 -8.99 -5.18 -5.61
N GLY A 183 -9.72 -4.41 -6.42
CA GLY A 183 -11.17 -4.54 -6.57
C GLY A 183 -11.61 -5.96 -6.97
N ALA A 184 -10.92 -6.58 -7.93
CA ALA A 184 -11.21 -7.96 -8.36
C ALA A 184 -11.09 -8.95 -7.18
N ILE A 185 -10.03 -8.81 -6.37
CA ILE A 185 -9.79 -9.67 -5.20
C ILE A 185 -10.82 -9.41 -4.10
N LEU A 186 -11.16 -8.16 -3.82
CA LEU A 186 -12.16 -7.82 -2.80
C LEU A 186 -13.54 -8.40 -3.17
N HIS A 187 -13.95 -8.33 -4.44
CA HIS A 187 -15.17 -9.01 -4.89
C HIS A 187 -15.05 -10.53 -4.79
N ALA A 188 -13.89 -11.12 -5.08
CA ALA A 188 -13.67 -12.55 -4.89
C ALA A 188 -13.83 -12.95 -3.41
N ARG A 189 -13.18 -12.24 -2.48
CA ARG A 189 -13.37 -12.43 -1.03
C ARG A 189 -14.84 -12.35 -0.62
N ALA A 190 -15.55 -11.33 -1.12
CA ALA A 190 -16.95 -11.14 -0.77
C ALA A 190 -17.86 -12.23 -1.33
N SER A 191 -17.54 -12.80 -2.48
CA SER A 191 -18.28 -13.94 -3.03
C SER A 191 -18.22 -15.18 -2.11
N LEU A 192 -17.13 -15.33 -1.36
CA LEU A 192 -16.91 -16.44 -0.43
C LEU A 192 -17.51 -16.16 0.95
N ARG A 193 -17.47 -14.89 1.40
CA ARG A 193 -17.66 -14.52 2.81
C ARG A 193 -18.91 -13.68 3.10
N ALA A 194 -19.61 -13.17 2.09
CA ALA A 194 -20.81 -12.38 2.31
C ALA A 194 -21.88 -13.16 3.09
N PRO A 195 -22.65 -12.49 3.97
CA PRO A 195 -23.54 -13.15 4.93
C PRO A 195 -24.71 -13.88 4.26
N ASP A 196 -25.15 -13.42 3.09
CA ASP A 196 -26.27 -14.01 2.37
C ASP A 196 -25.87 -14.52 0.98
N ALA A 197 -26.62 -15.50 0.48
CA ALA A 197 -26.33 -16.15 -0.81
C ALA A 197 -26.51 -15.21 -2.02
N THR A 198 -27.37 -14.19 -1.91
CA THR A 198 -27.62 -13.25 -3.01
C THR A 198 -26.42 -12.32 -3.18
N SER A 199 -25.91 -11.76 -2.09
CA SER A 199 -24.67 -10.99 -2.07
C SER A 199 -23.49 -11.81 -2.58
N ARG A 200 -23.34 -13.06 -2.09
CA ARG A 200 -22.27 -13.97 -2.57
C ARG A 200 -22.29 -14.14 -4.09
N ARG A 201 -23.46 -14.43 -4.67
CA ARG A 201 -23.63 -14.54 -6.14
C ARG A 201 -23.34 -13.24 -6.87
N SER A 202 -23.83 -12.11 -6.35
CA SER A 202 -23.61 -10.79 -6.94
C SER A 202 -22.12 -10.43 -6.98
N HIS A 203 -21.41 -10.60 -5.87
CA HIS A 203 -19.97 -10.38 -5.79
C HIS A 203 -19.19 -11.39 -6.66
N GLY A 204 -19.62 -12.65 -6.74
CA GLY A 204 -18.99 -13.64 -7.63
C GLY A 204 -19.07 -13.24 -9.10
N ARG A 205 -20.21 -12.69 -9.56
CA ARG A 205 -20.33 -12.14 -10.92
C ARG A 205 -19.42 -10.94 -11.13
N LYS A 206 -19.43 -9.97 -10.21
CA LYS A 206 -18.55 -8.78 -10.28
C LYS A 206 -17.06 -9.17 -10.30
N ALA A 207 -16.67 -10.17 -9.50
CA ALA A 207 -15.30 -10.67 -9.46
C ALA A 207 -14.88 -11.23 -10.83
N ARG A 208 -15.70 -12.08 -11.46
CA ARG A 208 -15.38 -12.65 -12.78
C ARG A 208 -15.30 -11.58 -13.88
N GLU A 209 -16.20 -10.61 -13.85
CA GLU A 209 -16.18 -9.47 -14.78
C GLU A 209 -14.93 -8.61 -14.59
N ALA A 210 -14.57 -8.30 -13.34
CA ALA A 210 -13.36 -7.55 -13.00
C ALA A 210 -12.10 -8.30 -13.44
N ILE A 211 -12.03 -9.62 -13.21
CA ILE A 211 -10.94 -10.50 -13.64
C ILE A 211 -10.76 -10.44 -15.16
N ALA A 212 -11.84 -10.70 -15.92
CA ALA A 212 -11.77 -10.70 -17.39
C ALA A 212 -11.40 -9.32 -17.95
N THR A 213 -11.93 -8.26 -17.35
CA THR A 213 -11.58 -6.87 -17.71
C THR A 213 -10.11 -6.59 -17.44
N PHE A 214 -9.58 -7.03 -16.29
CA PHE A 214 -8.20 -6.82 -15.91
C PHE A 214 -7.23 -7.52 -16.86
N GLU A 215 -7.45 -8.81 -17.16
CA GLU A 215 -6.59 -9.57 -18.07
C GLU A 215 -6.58 -8.98 -19.49
N THR A 216 -7.74 -8.51 -19.96
CA THR A 216 -7.84 -7.87 -21.28
C THR A 216 -7.09 -6.53 -21.32
N ARG A 217 -7.16 -5.75 -20.24
CA ARG A 217 -6.58 -4.41 -20.17
C ARG A 217 -5.08 -4.42 -19.85
N TYR A 218 -4.62 -5.39 -19.07
CA TYR A 218 -3.26 -5.49 -18.57
C TYR A 218 -2.65 -6.88 -18.87
N PRO A 219 -2.60 -7.31 -20.14
CA PRO A 219 -2.17 -8.67 -20.49
C PRO A 219 -0.73 -8.97 -20.04
N ASP A 220 0.14 -7.96 -20.04
CA ASP A 220 1.56 -8.08 -19.68
C ASP A 220 1.86 -7.76 -18.20
N SER A 221 0.84 -7.46 -17.39
CA SER A 221 1.04 -7.19 -15.97
C SER A 221 1.40 -8.48 -15.22
N LEU A 222 2.41 -8.41 -14.35
CA LEU A 222 2.73 -9.49 -13.41
C LEU A 222 1.53 -9.83 -12.51
N ARG A 223 0.65 -8.86 -12.24
CA ARG A 223 -0.57 -9.06 -11.46
C ARG A 223 -1.60 -9.95 -12.18
N SER A 224 -1.55 -10.01 -13.51
CA SER A 224 -2.42 -10.89 -14.32
C SER A 224 -2.14 -12.37 -14.06
N ALA A 225 -0.96 -12.73 -13.54
CA ALA A 225 -0.67 -14.10 -13.13
C ALA A 225 -1.57 -14.61 -11.97
N VAL A 226 -2.15 -13.69 -11.18
CA VAL A 226 -3.05 -14.04 -10.06
C VAL A 226 -4.47 -14.29 -10.56
N MET A 227 -4.86 -13.73 -11.71
CA MET A 227 -6.23 -13.75 -12.22
C MET A 227 -6.80 -15.16 -12.49
N PRO A 228 -6.05 -16.11 -13.07
CA PRO A 228 -6.50 -17.49 -13.21
C PRO A 228 -6.80 -18.17 -11.86
N ILE A 229 -5.95 -17.94 -10.86
CA ILE A 229 -6.11 -18.52 -9.51
C ILE A 229 -7.41 -18.01 -8.87
N LEU A 230 -7.68 -16.70 -8.98
CA LEU A 230 -8.93 -16.12 -8.49
C LEU A 230 -10.14 -16.72 -9.21
N ARG A 231 -10.06 -16.91 -10.53
CA ARG A 231 -11.14 -17.50 -11.33
C ARG A 231 -11.45 -18.92 -10.89
N ASP A 232 -10.42 -19.74 -10.66
CA ASP A 232 -10.57 -21.13 -10.23
C ASP A 232 -11.19 -21.21 -8.83
N ALA A 233 -10.79 -20.32 -7.92
CA ALA A 233 -11.36 -20.22 -6.57
C ALA A 233 -12.87 -19.86 -6.56
N LEU A 234 -13.36 -19.17 -7.59
CA LEU A 234 -14.78 -18.84 -7.76
C LEU A 234 -15.63 -20.00 -8.30
N GLY A 235 -14.99 -21.11 -8.71
CA GLY A 235 -15.65 -22.26 -9.33
C GLY A 235 -16.27 -21.98 -10.70
N LYS A 236 -16.63 -23.06 -11.39
CA LYS A 236 -17.46 -23.00 -12.61
C LYS A 236 -18.92 -22.79 -12.18
N ASN A 237 -19.62 -21.90 -12.88
CA ASN A 237 -21.06 -21.71 -12.68
C ASN A 237 -21.85 -23.00 -12.89
#